data_AF-A0A976J692-F1
#
_entry.id   AF-A0A976J692-F1
#
_cell.length_a   1.000
_cell.length_b   1.000
_cell.length_c   1.000
_cell.angle_alpha   90.00
_cell.angle_beta   90.00
_cell.angle_gamma   90.00
#
_symmetry.space_group_name_H-M   'P 1'
#
loop_
_entity.id
_entity.type
_entity.pdbx_description
1 polymer ?
#
loop_
_entity_poly.entity_id
_entity_poly.type
_entity_poly.pdbx_seq_one_letter_code
_entity_poly.pdbx_strand_id
1 'polypeptide(L)'
;MTSITQNQWTLHYTIGRVLAAKVKPGDVVHMPGGGGDLIVLDGRAPLRANDRGSITVRHAIAEDGKQFETQPGALGMVWISAAGGWSELPA
;
A
#
# COMPACT_ATOMS: atom_id res chain seq x y z
N MET A 1 1.24 -12.40 -10.94
CA MET A 1 1.60 -11.96 -9.57
C MET A 1 2.77 -11.01 -9.66
N THR A 2 2.47 -9.76 -9.94
CA THR A 2 3.42 -8.66 -10.07
C THR A 2 3.40 -7.85 -8.78
N SER A 3 4.55 -7.47 -8.25
CA SER A 3 4.60 -6.49 -7.16
C SER A 3 3.99 -5.18 -7.63
N ILE A 4 3.38 -4.42 -6.71
CA ILE A 4 2.89 -3.09 -7.03
C ILE A 4 4.08 -2.16 -7.13
N THR A 5 4.37 -1.72 -8.36
CA THR A 5 5.51 -0.88 -8.68
C THR A 5 5.11 0.29 -9.55
N GLN A 6 5.59 1.48 -9.23
CA GLN A 6 5.41 2.66 -10.07
C GLN A 6 6.61 3.59 -9.93
N ASN A 7 7.10 4.13 -11.05
CA ASN A 7 8.22 5.07 -11.10
C ASN A 7 9.48 4.61 -10.34
N GLN A 8 9.84 3.33 -10.47
CA GLN A 8 10.98 2.72 -9.75
C GLN A 8 10.79 2.59 -8.24
N TRP A 9 9.58 2.81 -7.73
CA TRP A 9 9.22 2.51 -6.34
C TRP A 9 8.40 1.22 -6.28
N THR A 10 8.63 0.43 -5.25
CA THR A 10 7.89 -0.80 -4.93
C THR A 10 7.20 -0.64 -3.60
N LEU A 11 5.95 -1.09 -3.47
CA LEU A 11 5.22 -1.05 -2.21
C LEU A 11 5.58 -2.26 -1.32
N HIS A 12 5.77 -2.02 -0.03
CA HIS A 12 6.14 -3.03 0.96
C HIS A 12 5.26 -2.97 2.22
N TYR A 13 4.99 -4.14 2.81
CA TYR A 13 4.41 -4.29 4.13
C TYR A 13 5.38 -3.88 5.23
N THR A 14 4.88 -3.26 6.29
CA THR A 14 5.61 -3.02 7.53
C THR A 14 4.96 -3.75 8.71
N ILE A 15 5.81 -4.29 9.59
CA ILE A 15 5.40 -4.79 10.90
C ILE A 15 6.07 -3.88 11.93
N GLY A 16 5.30 -2.95 12.48
CA GLY A 16 5.85 -1.85 13.26
C GLY A 16 6.81 -1.02 12.42
N ARG A 17 8.10 -1.04 12.76
CA ARG A 17 9.17 -0.30 12.05
C ARG A 17 10.00 -1.16 11.10
N VAL A 18 9.64 -2.43 10.90
CA VAL A 18 10.41 -3.39 10.10
C VAL A 18 9.72 -3.64 8.77
N LEU A 19 10.49 -3.62 7.68
CA LEU A 19 10.01 -4.03 6.35
C LEU A 19 9.84 -5.55 6.32
N ALA A 20 8.63 -6.02 6.01
CA ALA A 20 8.30 -7.44 6.02
C ALA A 20 8.43 -8.07 4.63
N ALA A 21 7.73 -7.55 3.62
CA ALA A 21 7.69 -8.13 2.27
C ALA A 21 7.13 -7.13 1.23
N LYS A 22 7.26 -7.46 -0.06
CA LYS A 22 6.63 -6.70 -1.16
C LYS A 22 5.13 -6.96 -1.22
N VAL A 23 4.35 -5.90 -1.44
CA VAL A 23 2.90 -5.96 -1.68
C VAL A 23 2.60 -6.32 -3.14
N LYS A 24 1.54 -7.09 -3.34
CA LYS A 24 1.01 -7.50 -4.65
C LYS A 24 -0.50 -7.20 -4.75
N PRO A 25 -1.03 -6.96 -5.95
CA PRO A 25 -2.47 -6.99 -6.18
C PRO A 25 -3.04 -8.35 -5.79
N GLY A 26 -4.17 -8.33 -5.08
CA GLY A 26 -4.83 -9.49 -4.51
C GLY A 26 -4.43 -9.80 -3.06
N ASP A 27 -3.36 -9.19 -2.53
CA ASP A 27 -2.99 -9.40 -1.14
C ASP A 27 -4.07 -8.83 -0.19
N VAL A 28 -4.24 -9.49 0.96
CA VAL A 28 -5.22 -9.12 1.98
C VAL A 28 -4.55 -8.35 3.11
N VAL A 29 -5.18 -7.26 3.53
CA VAL A 29 -4.78 -6.39 4.63
C VAL A 29 -5.78 -6.56 5.74
N HIS A 30 -5.31 -7.06 6.88
CA HIS A 30 -6.14 -7.22 8.07
C HIS A 30 -6.19 -5.91 8.85
N MET A 31 -7.35 -5.26 8.87
CA MET A 31 -7.51 -4.00 9.61
C MET A 31 -7.69 -4.26 11.11
N PRO A 32 -6.94 -3.57 11.97
CA PRO A 32 -7.15 -3.66 13.42
C PRO A 32 -8.53 -3.11 13.81
N GLY A 33 -9.10 -3.63 14.89
CA GLY A 33 -10.35 -3.10 15.48
C GLY A 33 -11.64 -3.53 14.76
N GLY A 34 -11.61 -4.58 13.93
CA GLY A 34 -12.82 -5.12 13.30
C GLY A 34 -13.32 -4.35 12.08
N GLY A 35 -12.48 -3.48 11.49
CA GLY A 35 -12.79 -2.73 10.26
C GLY A 35 -12.94 -3.59 8.99
N GLY A 36 -12.78 -4.91 9.11
CA GLY A 36 -12.84 -5.87 8.02
C GLY A 36 -11.56 -5.93 7.20
N ASP A 37 -11.42 -7.02 6.45
CA ASP A 37 -10.27 -7.23 5.59
C ASP A 37 -10.40 -6.42 4.29
N LEU A 38 -9.27 -5.89 3.82
CA LEU A 38 -9.17 -5.16 2.56
C LEU A 38 -8.31 -5.94 1.57
N ILE A 39 -8.75 -6.03 0.33
CA ILE A 39 -7.98 -6.59 -0.79
C ILE A 39 -7.30 -5.45 -1.51
N VAL A 40 -6.00 -5.56 -1.69
CA VAL A 40 -5.21 -4.63 -2.49
C VAL A 40 -5.51 -4.85 -3.97
N LEU A 41 -5.81 -3.79 -4.70
CA LEU A 41 -6.08 -3.85 -6.14
C LEU A 41 -4.94 -3.26 -6.95
N ASP A 42 -4.44 -2.11 -6.53
CA ASP A 42 -3.33 -1.42 -7.18
C ASP A 42 -2.72 -0.38 -6.22
N GLY A 43 -1.65 0.28 -6.64
CA GLY A 43 -1.09 1.41 -5.90
C GLY A 43 -0.17 2.27 -6.73
N ARG A 44 -0.04 3.52 -6.29
CA ARG A 44 0.73 4.57 -6.95
C ARG A 44 1.73 5.22 -6.01
N ALA A 45 2.98 5.23 -6.44
CA ALA A 45 4.09 5.79 -5.68
C ALA A 45 4.00 7.32 -5.55
N PRO A 46 4.56 7.91 -4.49
CA PRO A 46 4.90 9.33 -4.40
C PRO A 46 5.58 9.88 -5.66
N LEU A 47 5.12 11.01 -6.20
CA LEU A 47 5.75 11.64 -7.39
C LEU A 47 6.62 12.86 -7.07
N ARG A 48 6.48 13.45 -5.88
CA ARG A 48 7.13 14.71 -5.48
C ARG A 48 7.15 14.85 -3.96
N ALA A 49 8.01 15.73 -3.46
CA ALA A 49 8.05 16.14 -2.06
C ALA A 49 6.64 16.47 -1.56
N ASN A 50 6.18 15.83 -0.48
CA ASN A 50 4.82 15.82 0.11
C ASN A 50 3.73 14.97 -0.57
N ASP A 51 3.98 14.32 -1.70
CA ASP A 51 3.01 13.44 -2.35
C ASP A 51 2.99 12.04 -1.74
N ARG A 52 1.99 11.76 -0.91
CA ARG A 52 1.89 10.56 -0.08
C ARG A 52 1.78 9.23 -0.85
N GLY A 53 1.56 9.29 -2.17
CA GLY A 53 1.11 8.15 -2.95
C GLY A 53 -0.27 7.67 -2.52
N SER A 54 -0.75 6.61 -3.16
CA SER A 54 -2.02 5.98 -2.79
C SER A 54 -2.00 4.49 -3.07
N ILE A 55 -2.92 3.77 -2.43
CA ILE A 55 -3.23 2.37 -2.70
C ILE A 55 -4.73 2.24 -2.89
N THR A 56 -5.14 1.54 -3.94
CA THR A 56 -6.54 1.25 -4.22
C THR A 56 -6.87 -0.09 -3.60
N VAL A 57 -7.88 -0.08 -2.73
CA VAL A 57 -8.32 -1.26 -1.99
C VAL A 57 -9.82 -1.47 -2.14
N ARG A 58 -10.27 -2.68 -1.84
CA ARG A 58 -11.70 -3.04 -1.77
C ARG A 58 -11.94 -3.90 -0.54
N HIS A 59 -13.10 -3.77 0.09
CA HIS A 59 -13.50 -4.69 1.17
C HIS A 59 -13.58 -6.14 0.66
N ALA A 60 -12.96 -7.07 1.40
CA ALA A 60 -12.92 -8.49 1.03
C ALA A 60 -14.30 -9.17 1.07
N ILE A 61 -15.21 -8.69 1.93
CA ILE A 61 -16.49 -9.33 2.23
C ILE A 61 -17.62 -8.80 1.33
N ALA A 62 -17.40 -7.68 0.64
CA ALA A 62 -18.40 -7.09 -0.24
C ALA A 62 -18.08 -7.46 -1.69
N GLU A 63 -18.87 -8.33 -2.31
CA GLU A 63 -18.73 -8.70 -3.74
C GLU A 63 -18.82 -7.47 -4.66
N ASP A 64 -19.68 -6.50 -4.31
CA ASP A 64 -19.80 -5.16 -4.92
C ASP A 64 -19.11 -4.05 -4.10
N GLY A 65 -18.13 -4.42 -3.27
CA GLY A 65 -17.42 -3.49 -2.39
C GLY A 65 -16.88 -2.30 -3.16
N LYS A 66 -17.24 -1.09 -2.74
CA LYS A 66 -16.69 0.14 -3.32
C LYS A 66 -15.17 0.10 -3.18
N GLN A 67 -14.51 0.26 -4.31
CA GLN A 67 -13.06 0.49 -4.31
C GLN A 67 -12.83 1.91 -3.82
N PHE A 68 -11.82 2.09 -3.00
CA PHE A 68 -11.42 3.40 -2.54
C PHE A 68 -9.90 3.49 -2.44
N GLU A 69 -9.40 4.70 -2.64
CA GLU A 69 -7.98 4.99 -2.43
C GLU A 69 -7.74 5.34 -0.97
N THR A 70 -6.60 4.86 -0.46
CA THR A 70 -6.10 5.23 0.86
C THR A 70 -4.58 5.40 0.83
N GLN A 71 -4.00 5.84 1.94
CA GLN A 71 -2.55 6.03 2.05
C GLN A 71 -1.88 4.74 2.53
N PRO A 72 -0.71 4.37 1.98
CA PRO A 72 0.07 3.22 2.45
C PRO A 72 0.31 3.24 3.96
N GLY A 73 0.67 4.40 4.52
CA GLY A 73 0.94 4.54 5.95
C GLY A 73 -0.27 4.26 6.85
N ALA A 74 -1.50 4.48 6.34
CA ALA A 74 -2.72 4.13 7.08
C ALA A 74 -2.94 2.61 7.19
N LEU A 75 -2.26 1.83 6.35
CA LEU A 75 -2.34 0.37 6.30
C LEU A 75 -1.06 -0.34 6.79
N GLY A 76 -0.10 0.40 7.36
CA GLY A 76 1.20 -0.16 7.73
C GLY A 76 2.01 -0.60 6.50
N MET A 77 2.06 0.26 5.48
CA MET A 77 2.81 0.01 4.24
C MET A 77 3.63 1.23 3.84
N VAL A 78 4.70 1.01 3.08
CA VAL A 78 5.62 2.06 2.61
C VAL A 78 6.09 1.82 1.18
N TRP A 79 6.44 2.91 0.50
CA TRP A 79 7.09 2.84 -0.81
C TRP A 79 8.60 2.85 -0.64
N ILE A 80 9.30 1.95 -1.34
CA ILE A 80 10.76 1.87 -1.40
C ILE A 80 11.25 2.08 -2.83
N SER A 81 12.17 3.02 -3.05
CA SER A 81 12.74 3.32 -4.37
C SER A 81 13.89 2.37 -4.72
N ALA A 82 14.13 2.18 -6.02
CA ALA A 82 15.28 1.43 -6.50
C ALA A 82 16.65 2.02 -6.05
N ALA A 83 16.67 3.32 -5.70
CA ALA A 83 17.85 4.01 -5.18
C ALA A 83 18.01 3.89 -3.65
N GLY A 84 17.13 3.13 -2.97
CA GLY A 84 17.20 2.90 -1.52
C GLY A 84 16.50 3.95 -0.66
N GLY A 85 15.68 4.84 -1.25
CA GLY A 85 14.83 5.76 -0.51
C GLY A 85 13.56 5.08 -0.01
N TRP A 86 12.98 5.58 1.09
CA TRP A 86 11.69 5.11 1.61
C TRP A 86 10.76 6.28 1.92
N SER A 87 9.45 6.06 1.83
CA SER A 87 8.44 7.09 2.08
C SER A 87 7.14 6.48 2.64
N GLU A 88 6.70 7.00 3.79
CA GLU A 88 5.31 6.95 4.28
C GLU A 88 4.51 8.17 3.80
N LEU A 89 5.21 9.30 3.69
CA LEU A 89 4.89 10.60 3.13
C LEU A 89 6.25 11.16 2.64
N PRO A 90 6.42 11.60 1.39
CA PRO A 90 7.78 11.81 0.88
C PRO A 90 8.33 13.16 1.31
N ALA A 91 9.64 13.17 1.54
CA ALA A 91 10.46 14.37 1.39
C ALA A 91 10.71 14.65 -0.10
#